data_AF-A0A7S4BUK4-F1
#
_entry.id   AF-A0A7S4BUK4-F1
#
_cell.length_a   1.000
_cell.length_b   1.000
_cell.length_c   1.000
_cell.angle_alpha   90.00
_cell.angle_beta   90.00
_cell.angle_gamma   90.00
#
_symmetry.space_group_name_H-M   'P 1'
#
loop_
_entity.id
_entity.type
_entity.pdbx_description
1 polymer ?
#
loop_
_entity_poly.entity_id
_entity_poly.type
_entity_poly.pdbx_seq_one_letter_code
_entity_poly.pdbx_strand_id
1 'polypeptide(L)'
;MAQTASNSVPGAPKVTDSALSWLAQSEEQVVQDDLSQLLSETRGVCEKLADAAVKMGAWQMVLWQPRWVYAEVDGFCYQKISTAEKPIGKPKKILYADIKEIEELDCAEFVLQCANRDFTFKAPNEDACTVLVHNLRQLRALYRKTEPGR
;
A
#
# COMPACT_ATOMS: atom_id res chain seq x y z
N MET A 1 -13.89 2.17 -73.95
CA MET A 1 -14.51 2.68 -72.70
C MET A 1 -14.49 1.53 -71.70
N ALA A 2 -13.57 1.55 -70.74
CA ALA A 2 -13.41 0.50 -69.73
C ALA A 2 -13.96 1.01 -68.39
N GLN A 3 -14.89 0.27 -67.79
CA GLN A 3 -15.43 0.53 -66.46
C GLN A 3 -14.45 0.03 -65.41
N THR A 4 -13.98 0.91 -64.53
CA THR A 4 -13.20 0.57 -63.34
C THR A 4 -14.14 0.23 -62.20
N ALA A 5 -14.19 -1.06 -61.84
CA ALA A 5 -14.88 -1.56 -60.66
C ALA A 5 -14.17 -1.12 -59.38
N SER A 6 -14.93 -0.55 -58.44
CA SER A 6 -14.50 -0.24 -57.09
C SER A 6 -14.45 -1.54 -56.26
N ASN A 7 -13.24 -2.02 -55.94
CA ASN A 7 -13.05 -3.09 -54.96
C ASN A 7 -13.12 -2.52 -53.54
N SER A 8 -14.28 -2.67 -52.90
CA SER A 8 -14.43 -2.55 -51.45
C SER A 8 -13.88 -3.80 -50.77
N VAL A 9 -12.86 -3.63 -49.92
CA VAL A 9 -12.31 -4.69 -49.07
C VAL A 9 -13.31 -5.03 -47.95
N PRO A 10 -13.64 -6.31 -47.71
CA PRO A 10 -14.59 -6.69 -46.67
C PRO A 10 -13.95 -6.74 -45.27
N GLY A 11 -14.64 -6.16 -44.30
CA GLY A 11 -14.77 -6.73 -42.95
C GLY A 11 -13.58 -6.59 -42.00
N ALA A 12 -13.25 -5.36 -41.59
CA ALA A 12 -12.77 -5.19 -40.22
C ALA A 12 -13.99 -5.41 -39.29
N PRO A 13 -13.93 -6.31 -38.30
CA PRO A 13 -15.01 -6.45 -37.34
C PRO A 13 -15.18 -5.11 -36.63
N LYS A 14 -16.35 -4.49 -36.78
CA LYS A 14 -16.73 -3.32 -35.99
C LYS A 14 -16.87 -3.81 -34.55
N VAL A 15 -15.81 -3.67 -33.75
CA VAL A 15 -15.87 -3.87 -32.31
C VAL A 15 -17.00 -2.97 -31.81
N THR A 16 -18.05 -3.60 -31.26
CA THR A 16 -19.22 -2.90 -30.79
C THR A 16 -18.88 -2.15 -29.52
N ASP A 17 -19.45 -0.95 -29.33
CA ASP A 17 -19.32 -0.15 -28.11
C ASP A 17 -19.57 -0.96 -26.82
N SER A 18 -20.48 -1.95 -26.91
CA SER A 18 -20.76 -2.88 -25.83
C SER A 18 -19.56 -3.77 -25.49
N ALA A 19 -18.82 -4.29 -26.47
CA ALA A 19 -17.65 -5.14 -26.22
C ALA A 19 -16.50 -4.35 -25.55
N LEU A 20 -16.32 -3.08 -25.93
CA LEU A 20 -15.37 -2.17 -25.27
C LEU A 20 -15.83 -1.82 -23.85
N SER A 21 -17.12 -1.59 -23.65
CA SER A 21 -17.70 -1.33 -22.32
C SER A 21 -17.54 -2.53 -21.38
N TRP A 22 -17.72 -3.76 -21.87
CA TRP A 22 -17.53 -4.98 -21.07
C TRP A 22 -16.07 -5.17 -20.68
N LEU A 23 -15.13 -4.93 -21.60
CA LEU A 23 -13.70 -5.00 -21.31
C LEU A 23 -13.30 -3.97 -20.24
N ALA A 24 -13.73 -2.71 -20.40
CA ALA A 24 -13.46 -1.65 -19.42
C ALA A 24 -14.01 -1.98 -18.01
N GLN A 25 -15.23 -2.53 -17.93
CA GLN A 25 -15.81 -2.97 -16.66
C GLN A 25 -15.03 -4.13 -16.04
N SER A 26 -14.57 -5.08 -16.85
CA SER A 26 -13.77 -6.20 -16.36
C SER A 26 -12.40 -5.75 -15.86
N GLU A 27 -11.77 -4.78 -16.53
CA GLU A 27 -10.49 -4.21 -16.10
C GLU A 27 -10.64 -3.45 -14.78
N GLU A 28 -11.70 -2.65 -14.63
CA GLU A 28 -11.99 -1.94 -13.38
C GLU A 28 -12.24 -2.91 -12.22
N GLN A 29 -12.97 -4.00 -12.48
CA GLN A 29 -13.23 -5.04 -11.49
C GLN A 29 -11.95 -5.75 -11.04
N VAL A 30 -11.05 -6.11 -11.97
CA VAL A 30 -9.76 -6.74 -11.63
C VAL A 30 -8.90 -5.80 -10.78
N VAL A 31 -8.82 -4.51 -11.13
CA VAL A 31 -8.06 -3.53 -10.34
C VAL A 31 -8.63 -3.37 -8.93
N GLN A 32 -9.96 -3.41 -8.79
CA GLN A 32 -10.61 -3.35 -7.49
C GLN A 32 -10.34 -4.61 -6.65
N ASP A 33 -10.39 -5.79 -7.27
CA ASP A 33 -10.09 -7.06 -6.61
C ASP A 33 -8.63 -7.09 -6.14
N ASP A 34 -7.67 -6.67 -6.97
CA ASP A 34 -6.25 -6.55 -6.64
C ASP A 34 -6.02 -5.59 -5.46
N LEU A 35 -6.67 -4.42 -5.46
CA LEU A 35 -6.60 -3.47 -4.34
C LEU A 35 -7.15 -4.08 -3.05
N SER A 36 -8.28 -4.78 -3.14
CA SER A 36 -8.89 -5.43 -1.98
C SER A 36 -7.98 -6.49 -1.39
N GLN A 37 -7.30 -7.26 -2.24
CA GLN A 37 -6.34 -8.28 -1.84
C GLN A 37 -5.14 -7.62 -1.15
N LEU A 38 -4.54 -6.58 -1.74
CA LEU A 38 -3.43 -5.85 -1.14
C LEU A 38 -3.75 -5.31 0.25
N LEU A 39 -4.91 -4.68 0.43
CA LEU A 39 -5.36 -4.19 1.74
C LEU A 39 -5.55 -5.32 2.75
N SER A 40 -6.06 -6.47 2.29
CA SER A 40 -6.31 -7.63 3.14
C SER A 40 -5.01 -8.34 3.59
N GLU A 41 -3.97 -8.30 2.77
CA GLU A 41 -2.67 -8.91 3.06
C GLU A 41 -1.76 -7.98 3.87
N THR A 42 -1.96 -6.67 3.76
CA THR A 42 -1.13 -5.66 4.44
C THR A 42 -1.64 -5.39 5.86
N ARG A 43 -1.60 -6.41 6.71
CA ARG A 43 -1.99 -6.31 8.13
C ARG A 43 -1.30 -7.36 8.99
N GLY A 44 -1.17 -7.09 10.29
CA GLY A 44 -0.58 -8.05 11.23
C GLY A 44 -0.09 -7.40 12.52
N VAL A 45 0.62 -8.18 13.33
CA VAL A 45 1.34 -7.66 14.50
C VAL A 45 2.75 -7.27 14.08
N CYS A 46 3.14 -6.04 14.41
CA CYS A 46 4.51 -5.55 14.26
C CYS A 46 4.92 -4.83 15.53
N GLU A 47 6.21 -4.78 15.82
CA GLU A 47 6.70 -3.85 16.83
C GLU A 47 6.92 -2.48 16.19
N LYS A 48 6.59 -1.42 16.92
CA LYS A 48 6.87 -0.05 16.52
C LYS A 48 7.87 0.55 17.49
N LEU A 49 8.90 1.20 16.97
CA LEU A 49 9.85 1.95 17.78
C LEU A 49 9.13 3.13 18.47
N ALA A 50 9.36 3.28 19.79
CA ALA A 50 8.77 4.34 20.58
C ALA A 50 9.29 5.72 20.15
N ASP A 51 8.38 6.70 20.12
CA ASP A 51 8.69 8.07 19.67
C ASP A 51 9.61 8.81 20.65
N ALA A 52 9.50 8.48 21.94
CA ALA A 52 10.23 9.17 22.99
C ALA A 52 11.42 8.33 23.47
N ALA A 53 12.60 8.89 23.29
CA ALA A 53 13.83 8.43 23.91
C ALA A 53 13.72 8.49 25.44
N VAL A 54 13.70 7.34 26.11
CA VAL A 54 13.89 7.32 27.57
C VAL A 54 15.39 7.45 27.84
N LYS A 55 15.82 8.63 28.26
CA LYS A 55 17.23 8.91 28.56
C LYS A 55 17.59 8.48 29.98
N MET A 56 18.73 7.83 30.14
CA MET A 56 19.32 7.43 31.42
C MET A 56 20.80 7.84 31.42
N GLY A 57 21.07 9.07 31.86
CA GLY A 57 22.41 9.68 31.75
C GLY A 57 22.82 9.85 30.29
N ALA A 58 23.97 9.29 29.91
CA ALA A 58 24.47 9.29 28.54
C ALA A 58 23.79 8.24 27.63
N TRP A 59 22.96 7.36 28.19
CA TRP A 59 22.32 6.27 27.46
C TRP A 59 20.90 6.65 27.04
N GLN A 60 20.48 6.12 25.89
CA GLN A 60 19.11 6.20 25.40
C GLN A 60 18.55 4.79 25.26
N MET A 61 17.42 4.53 25.93
CA MET A 61 16.73 3.24 25.81
C MET A 61 15.96 3.19 24.49
N VAL A 62 16.24 2.16 23.69
CA VAL A 62 15.49 1.80 22.49
C VAL A 62 14.32 0.92 22.93
N LEU A 63 13.10 1.38 22.73
CA LEU A 63 11.90 0.69 23.18
C LEU A 63 11.01 0.32 22.00
N TRP A 64 10.91 -0.97 21.72
CA TRP A 64 9.97 -1.55 20.77
C TRP A 64 8.64 -1.83 21.46
N GLN A 65 7.53 -1.53 20.79
CA GLN A 65 6.19 -1.71 21.36
C GLN A 65 5.29 -2.42 20.36
N PRO A 66 4.61 -3.52 20.74
CA PRO A 66 3.77 -4.26 19.83
C PRO A 66 2.55 -3.44 19.42
N ARG A 67 2.22 -3.50 18.12
CA ARG A 67 1.13 -2.79 17.47
C ARG A 67 0.45 -3.71 16.46
N TRP A 68 -0.88 -3.60 16.40
CA TRP A 68 -1.63 -4.10 15.26
C TRP A 68 -1.49 -3.08 14.15
N VAL A 69 -1.04 -3.52 12.98
CA VAL A 69 -0.90 -2.69 11.80
C VAL A 69 -1.84 -3.17 10.71
N TYR A 70 -2.30 -2.24 9.87
CA TYR A 70 -3.13 -2.55 8.72
C TYR A 70 -3.11 -1.40 7.71
N ALA A 71 -3.31 -1.69 6.43
CA ALA A 71 -3.44 -0.67 5.40
C ALA A 71 -4.90 -0.25 5.18
N GLU A 72 -5.07 1.03 4.82
CA GLU A 72 -6.27 1.61 4.25
C GLU A 72 -5.90 2.23 2.89
N VAL A 73 -6.89 2.64 2.08
CA VAL A 73 -6.67 3.18 0.72
C VAL A 73 -5.77 4.42 0.72
N ASP A 74 -5.83 5.22 1.78
CA ASP A 74 -5.16 6.51 1.93
C ASP A 74 -3.97 6.49 2.91
N GLY A 75 -3.70 5.37 3.59
CA GLY A 75 -2.60 5.33 4.53
C GLY A 75 -2.38 4.01 5.27
N PHE A 76 -1.30 3.98 6.04
CA PHE A 76 -0.94 2.87 6.91
C PHE A 76 -1.31 3.16 8.36
N CYS A 77 -2.08 2.27 8.96
CA CYS A 77 -2.60 2.43 10.31
C CYS A 77 -1.88 1.53 11.30
N TYR A 78 -1.74 2.01 12.53
CA TYR A 78 -1.23 1.24 13.65
C TYR A 78 -1.97 1.54 14.95
N GLN A 79 -2.18 0.52 15.76
CA GLN A 79 -2.97 0.59 16.99
C GLN A 79 -2.31 -0.21 18.11
N LYS A 80 -2.50 0.24 19.36
CA LYS A 80 -2.04 -0.54 20.52
C LYS A 80 -2.76 -1.89 20.54
N ILE A 81 -2.09 -2.92 21.03
CA ILE A 81 -2.70 -4.22 21.30
C ILE A 81 -2.70 -4.51 22.79
N SER A 82 -3.69 -5.28 23.22
CA SER A 82 -3.76 -5.87 24.56
C SER A 82 -2.74 -7.01 24.71
N THR A 83 -2.61 -7.54 25.93
CA THR A 83 -1.81 -8.73 26.21
C THR A 83 -2.31 -9.99 25.50
N ALA A 84 -3.58 -10.00 25.05
CA ALA A 84 -4.16 -11.06 24.23
C ALA A 84 -4.10 -10.73 22.72
N GLU A 85 -3.21 -9.82 22.32
CA GLU A 85 -2.98 -9.36 20.94
C GLU A 85 -4.19 -8.73 20.23
N LYS A 86 -5.26 -8.43 20.97
CA LYS A 86 -6.43 -7.74 20.41
C LYS A 86 -6.17 -6.23 20.30
N PRO A 87 -6.53 -5.56 19.19
CA PRO A 87 -6.40 -4.11 19.06
C PRO A 87 -7.23 -3.37 20.11
N ILE A 88 -6.64 -2.32 20.70
CA ILE A 88 -7.27 -1.49 21.74
C ILE A 88 -6.99 0.01 21.51
N GLY A 89 -7.92 0.86 21.94
CA GLY A 89 -7.80 2.32 21.83
C GLY A 89 -8.09 2.84 20.42
N LYS A 90 -7.63 4.06 20.09
CA LYS A 90 -7.82 4.66 18.75
C LYS A 90 -6.63 4.34 17.83
N PRO A 91 -6.85 3.89 16.58
CA PRO A 91 -5.78 3.73 15.62
C PRO A 91 -5.15 5.09 15.26
N LYS A 92 -3.85 5.06 14.95
CA LYS A 92 -3.12 6.19 14.36
C LYS A 92 -2.87 5.88 12.88
N LYS A 93 -3.02 6.87 12.02
CA LYS A 93 -2.84 6.75 10.58
C LYS A 93 -1.61 7.55 10.13
N ILE A 94 -0.84 6.96 9.23
CA ILE A 94 0.25 7.59 8.47
C ILE A 94 -0.23 7.68 7.03
N LEU A 95 -0.53 8.90 6.56
CA LEU A 95 -1.07 9.11 5.22
C LEU A 95 -0.02 8.79 4.16
N TYR A 96 -0.41 8.13 3.07
CA TYR A 96 0.51 7.87 1.96
C TYR A 96 1.05 9.15 1.30
N ALA A 97 0.28 10.24 1.37
CA ALA A 97 0.71 11.57 0.95
C ALA A 97 1.95 12.06 1.72
N ASP A 98 2.05 11.74 3.01
CA ASP A 98 3.13 12.22 3.89
C ASP A 98 4.42 11.39 3.76
N ILE A 99 4.33 10.18 3.21
CA ILE A 99 5.45 9.25 3.05
C ILE A 99 6.28 9.66 1.84
N LYS A 100 7.56 9.93 2.07
CA LYS A 100 8.59 10.23 1.06
C LYS A 100 9.26 8.95 0.56
N GLU A 101 9.57 8.04 1.45
CA GLU A 101 10.27 6.80 1.14
C GLU A 101 9.85 5.67 2.09
N ILE A 102 9.92 4.44 1.58
CA ILE A 102 9.65 3.22 2.33
C ILE A 102 10.91 2.36 2.20
N GLU A 103 11.69 2.32 3.26
CA GLU A 103 12.99 1.64 3.32
C GLU A 103 12.88 0.35 4.12
N GLU A 104 13.47 -0.70 3.59
CA GLU A 104 13.62 -1.99 4.27
C GLU A 104 15.03 -2.04 4.85
N LEU A 105 15.13 -2.44 6.11
CA LEU A 105 16.36 -2.52 6.88
C LEU A 105 16.60 -3.97 7.30
N ASP A 106 17.80 -4.23 7.83
CA ASP A 106 18.16 -5.54 8.36
C ASP A 106 17.25 -5.97 9.53
N CYS A 107 17.25 -7.26 9.85
CA CYS A 107 16.54 -7.81 11.01
C CYS A 107 15.02 -7.58 11.00
N ALA A 108 14.40 -7.67 9.82
CA ALA A 108 12.97 -7.49 9.59
C ALA A 108 12.44 -6.09 9.97
N GLU A 109 13.29 -5.07 9.91
CA GLU A 109 12.90 -3.69 10.20
C GLU A 109 12.56 -2.93 8.92
N PHE A 110 11.66 -1.95 9.02
CA PHE A 110 11.36 -1.05 7.93
C PHE A 110 11.00 0.34 8.44
N VAL A 111 11.28 1.35 7.62
CA VAL A 111 11.07 2.76 7.96
C VAL A 111 10.15 3.41 6.94
N LEU A 112 9.11 4.06 7.46
CA LEU A 112 8.30 5.00 6.69
C LEU A 112 8.86 6.41 6.92
N GLN A 113 9.67 6.88 5.99
CA GLN A 113 10.25 8.21 6.05
C GLN A 113 9.19 9.23 5.64
N CYS A 114 8.77 10.10 6.55
CA CYS A 114 7.74 11.10 6.28
C CYS A 114 8.31 12.53 6.37
N ALA A 115 7.57 13.51 5.87
CA ALA A 115 8.05 14.90 5.86
C ALA A 115 8.43 15.45 7.24
N ASN A 116 7.66 15.08 8.28
CA ASN A 116 7.80 15.64 9.63
C ASN A 116 8.57 14.72 10.59
N ARG A 117 8.58 13.42 10.32
CA ARG A 117 9.16 12.40 11.21
C ARG A 117 9.19 11.05 10.54
N ASP A 118 10.05 10.18 11.04
CA ASP A 118 10.12 8.79 10.60
C ASP A 118 9.35 7.87 11.54
N PHE A 119 8.86 6.76 10.97
CA PHE A 119 8.23 5.69 11.72
C PHE A 119 8.92 4.37 11.42
N THR A 120 9.63 3.84 12.41
CA THR A 120 10.29 2.54 12.33
C THR A 120 9.41 1.45 12.90
N PHE A 121 9.30 0.36 12.16
CA PHE A 121 8.59 -0.85 12.51
C PHE A 121 9.50 -2.06 12.36
N LYS A 122 9.14 -3.14 13.04
CA LYS A 122 9.79 -4.43 12.98
C LYS A 122 8.73 -5.52 12.81
N ALA A 123 8.82 -6.25 11.70
CA ALA A 123 7.95 -7.38 11.41
C ALA A 123 8.38 -8.63 12.22
N PRO A 124 7.53 -9.66 12.34
CA PRO A 124 7.86 -10.88 13.07
C PRO A 124 9.05 -11.66 12.47
N ASN A 125 9.28 -11.54 11.17
CA ASN A 125 10.36 -12.15 10.43
C ASN A 125 10.61 -11.39 9.11
N GLU A 126 11.72 -11.71 8.43
CA GLU A 126 12.17 -11.04 7.21
C GLU A 126 11.15 -11.18 6.06
N ASP A 127 10.61 -12.38 5.83
CA ASP A 127 9.61 -12.61 4.78
C ASP A 127 8.37 -11.72 4.96
N ALA A 128 7.86 -11.61 6.19
CA ALA A 128 6.75 -10.75 6.52
C ALA A 128 7.09 -9.26 6.34
N CYS A 129 8.34 -8.86 6.63
CA CYS A 129 8.83 -7.51 6.37
C CYS A 129 8.79 -7.21 4.86
N THR A 130 9.40 -8.08 4.05
CA THR A 130 9.46 -7.91 2.60
C THR A 130 8.07 -7.82 1.98
N VAL A 131 7.13 -8.69 2.39
CA VAL A 131 5.74 -8.65 1.91
C VAL A 131 5.05 -7.35 2.30
N LEU A 132 5.14 -6.93 3.57
CA LEU A 132 4.54 -5.67 4.03
C LEU A 132 5.10 -4.48 3.28
N VAL A 133 6.43 -4.38 3.16
CA VAL A 133 7.11 -3.27 2.47
C VAL A 133 6.73 -3.24 0.99
N HIS A 134 6.72 -4.39 0.32
CA HIS A 134 6.31 -4.50 -1.07
C HIS A 134 4.88 -4.00 -1.28
N ASN A 135 3.93 -4.47 -0.48
CA ASN A 135 2.52 -4.08 -0.59
C ASN A 135 2.32 -2.59 -0.27
N LEU A 136 3.01 -2.06 0.74
CA LEU A 136 2.96 -0.63 1.08
C LEU A 136 3.49 0.25 -0.06
N ARG A 137 4.55 -0.18 -0.75
CA ARG A 137 5.07 0.52 -1.93
C ARG A 137 4.04 0.54 -3.06
N GLN A 138 3.35 -0.58 -3.30
CA GLN A 138 2.29 -0.66 -4.31
C GLN A 138 1.09 0.23 -3.94
N LEU A 139 0.60 0.15 -2.72
CA LEU A 139 -0.53 0.95 -2.23
C LEU A 139 -0.24 2.46 -2.32
N ARG A 140 0.96 2.88 -1.91
CA ARG A 140 1.40 4.28 -2.06
C ARG A 140 1.47 4.72 -3.53
N ALA A 141 1.94 3.85 -4.42
CA ALA A 141 1.98 4.15 -5.86
C ALA A 141 0.58 4.26 -6.46
N LEU A 142 -0.37 3.40 -6.05
CA LEU A 142 -1.77 3.49 -6.45
C LEU A 142 -2.41 4.79 -5.96
N TYR A 143 -2.21 5.15 -4.68
CA TYR A 143 -2.71 6.40 -4.11
C TYR A 143 -2.22 7.64 -4.90
N ARG A 144 -0.96 7.66 -5.32
CA ARG A 144 -0.40 8.75 -6.14
C ARG A 144 -1.00 8.83 -7.54
N LYS A 145 -1.42 7.70 -8.12
CA LYS A 145 -2.08 7.68 -9.43
C LYS A 145 -3.51 8.21 -9.34
N THR A 146 -4.21 7.94 -8.24
CA THR A 146 -5.58 8.38 -8.02
C THR A 146 -5.67 9.83 -7.54
N GLU A 147 -4.65 10.37 -6.86
CA GLU A 147 -4.58 11.78 -6.45
C GLU A 147 -3.32 12.51 -7.01
N PRO A 148 -3.25 12.82 -8.32
CA PRO A 148 -2.03 13.33 -8.95
C PRO A 148 -1.69 14.81 -8.68
N GLY A 149 -2.20 15.45 -7.62
CA GLY A 149 -2.13 16.92 -7.53
C GLY A 149 -2.33 17.60 -6.17
N ARG A 150 -1.73 17.10 -5.08
CA ARG A 150 -1.55 17.88 -3.85
C ARG A 150 -0.10 17.94 -3.41
#